data_AF-A0A9E4GKT2-F1
#
_entry.id   AF-A0A9E4GKT2-F1
#
_cell.length_a   1.000
_cell.length_b   1.000
_cell.length_c   1.000
_cell.angle_alpha   90.00
_cell.angle_beta   90.00
_cell.angle_gamma   90.00
#
_symmetry.space_group_name_H-M   'P 1'
#
loop_
_entity.id
_entity.type
_entity.pdbx_description
1 polymer ?
#
loop_
_entity_poly.entity_id
_entity_poly.type
_entity_poly.pdbx_seq_one_letter_code
_entity_poly.pdbx_strand_id
1 'polypeptide(L)'
;MPTAFFAIKWQTAQAGKPAAVIMLDQRFLPTRELYRTYTHYQGVARAIRAMIIRGAPAIGVAAAMGLALGARQLKTSDRPATFDRLCRVFAATRPTAVNLFWAIERMRGVYAETHEAGRTRLCERLEHEALTLYAEDIEANRRLGRYGAALIPPRASVLTHCNAGALATAGYGTALGVIRAAWEQGKAISVFVPETRPFLQGARLTAWELSKEGIPATLITDNMVGHFMQKGAIDCAIVGTDRTAANGDVANKIGTYTSAVLAARHALPFYVAAPTASVDLACPSGAHIPIEERAAREVTYIFRQQIAPTDIPVANPAFDVTPHPLVSAIITERGVVRAPYAESLPRVVRAVQSDTAVS
;
A
#
# COMPACT_ATOMS: atom_id res chain seq x y z
N MET A 1 17.23 -10.45 -1.10
CA MET A 1 17.10 -11.33 -2.29
C MET A 1 16.05 -10.74 -3.23
N PRO A 2 16.13 -10.86 -4.57
CA PRO A 2 15.00 -10.48 -5.43
C PRO A 2 13.78 -11.36 -5.05
N THR A 3 12.62 -10.73 -4.86
CA THR A 3 11.39 -11.44 -4.50
C THR A 3 10.97 -12.39 -5.61
N ALA A 4 10.53 -13.60 -5.26
CA ALA A 4 10.11 -14.65 -6.21
C ALA A 4 8.85 -14.29 -7.03
N PHE A 5 8.23 -13.15 -6.73
CA PHE A 5 7.03 -12.62 -7.36
C PHE A 5 7.12 -11.08 -7.43
N PHE A 6 6.21 -10.46 -8.19
CA PHE A 6 6.03 -9.01 -8.23
C PHE A 6 4.55 -8.63 -8.30
N ALA A 7 4.18 -7.48 -7.72
CA ALA A 7 2.81 -6.97 -7.81
C ALA A 7 2.52 -6.36 -9.19
N ILE A 8 3.47 -5.58 -9.70
CA ILE A 8 3.40 -4.86 -10.97
C ILE A 8 4.78 -4.78 -11.62
N LYS A 9 4.82 -4.79 -12.95
CA LYS A 9 6.04 -4.61 -13.74
C LYS A 9 5.73 -3.91 -15.05
N TRP A 10 6.61 -3.00 -15.45
CA TRP A 10 6.62 -2.46 -16.80
C TRP A 10 7.38 -3.37 -17.75
N GLN A 11 6.82 -3.61 -18.93
CA GLN A 11 7.49 -4.25 -20.04
C GLN A 11 7.67 -3.22 -21.15
N THR A 12 8.93 -2.84 -21.41
CA THR A 12 9.28 -1.93 -22.50
C THR A 12 8.93 -2.54 -23.86
N ALA A 13 8.56 -1.68 -24.81
CA ALA A 13 8.27 -2.10 -26.18
C ALA A 13 9.49 -2.77 -26.82
N GLN A 14 9.26 -3.81 -27.61
CA GLN A 14 10.26 -4.52 -28.40
C GLN A 14 9.78 -4.66 -29.85
N ALA A 15 10.64 -5.08 -30.78
CA ALA A 15 10.25 -5.32 -32.16
C ALA A 15 9.02 -6.25 -32.23
N GLY A 16 7.91 -5.76 -32.78
CA GLY A 16 6.64 -6.50 -32.90
C GLY A 16 5.84 -6.68 -31.59
N LYS A 17 6.29 -6.12 -30.46
CA LYS A 17 5.58 -6.19 -29.16
C LYS A 17 5.42 -4.80 -28.54
N PRO A 18 4.18 -4.32 -28.29
CA PRO A 18 3.98 -3.03 -27.66
C PRO A 18 4.46 -3.04 -26.20
N ALA A 19 4.69 -1.85 -25.64
CA ALA A 19 4.89 -1.71 -24.21
C ALA A 19 3.65 -2.20 -23.44
N ALA A 20 3.86 -2.75 -22.24
CA ALA A 20 2.79 -3.32 -21.45
C ALA A 20 3.01 -3.16 -19.95
N VAL A 21 1.92 -3.21 -19.20
CA VAL A 21 1.93 -3.32 -17.74
C VAL A 21 1.50 -4.74 -17.37
N ILE A 22 2.34 -5.43 -16.62
CA ILE A 22 2.06 -6.78 -16.11
C ILE A 22 1.70 -6.66 -14.64
N MET A 23 0.60 -7.26 -14.21
CA MET A 23 0.17 -7.26 -12.81
C MET A 23 -0.16 -8.67 -12.34
N LEU A 24 0.18 -8.99 -11.10
CA LEU A 24 -0.32 -10.19 -10.44
C LEU A 24 -1.81 -9.98 -10.09
N ASP A 25 -2.68 -10.90 -10.52
CA ASP A 25 -4.11 -10.88 -10.19
C ASP A 25 -4.32 -11.38 -8.77
N GLN A 26 -4.22 -10.46 -7.80
CA GLN A 26 -4.26 -10.76 -6.37
C GLN A 26 -5.58 -11.43 -5.92
N ARG A 27 -6.63 -11.37 -6.75
CA ARG A 27 -7.92 -12.00 -6.45
C ARG A 27 -7.86 -13.53 -6.48
N PHE A 28 -6.91 -14.09 -7.23
CA PHE A 28 -6.73 -15.53 -7.37
C PHE A 28 -5.74 -16.11 -6.35
N LEU A 29 -5.04 -15.25 -5.60
CA LEU A 29 -4.25 -15.69 -4.47
C LEU A 29 -5.15 -16.18 -3.31
N PRO A 30 -4.71 -17.20 -2.56
CA PRO A 30 -3.38 -17.82 -2.61
C PRO A 30 -3.24 -19.01 -3.58
N THR A 31 -4.35 -19.47 -4.18
CA THR A 31 -4.40 -20.77 -4.87
C THR A 31 -3.83 -20.74 -6.28
N ARG A 32 -3.81 -19.57 -6.94
CA ARG A 32 -3.28 -19.42 -8.31
C ARG A 32 -2.51 -18.12 -8.45
N GLU A 33 -1.26 -18.23 -8.87
CA GLU A 33 -0.41 -17.11 -9.26
C GLU A 33 -0.63 -16.80 -10.75
N LEU A 34 -1.39 -15.74 -11.05
CA LEU A 34 -1.77 -15.38 -12.41
C LEU A 34 -1.34 -13.96 -12.75
N TYR A 35 -0.45 -13.81 -13.73
CA TYR A 35 -0.06 -12.50 -14.24
C TYR A 35 -0.94 -12.09 -15.43
N ARG A 36 -1.41 -10.85 -15.41
CA ARG A 36 -2.23 -10.23 -16.45
C ARG A 36 -1.42 -9.16 -17.16
N THR A 37 -1.41 -9.17 -18.49
CA THR A 37 -0.68 -8.20 -19.31
C THR A 37 -1.66 -7.21 -19.93
N TYR A 38 -1.39 -5.92 -19.78
CA TYR A 38 -2.19 -4.82 -20.31
C TYR A 38 -1.36 -3.96 -21.26
N THR A 39 -1.79 -3.88 -22.52
CA THR A 39 -1.17 -3.02 -23.54
C THR A 39 -1.92 -1.69 -23.72
N HIS A 40 -3.05 -1.52 -23.02
CA HIS A 40 -3.87 -0.30 -23.08
C HIS A 40 -4.23 0.23 -21.70
N TYR A 41 -4.23 1.57 -21.56
CA TYR A 41 -4.52 2.26 -20.29
C TYR A 41 -5.91 1.94 -19.72
N GLN A 42 -6.93 1.71 -20.57
CA GLN A 42 -8.27 1.32 -20.09
C GLN A 42 -8.23 -0.05 -19.38
N GLY A 43 -7.37 -0.96 -19.83
CA GLY A 43 -7.14 -2.24 -19.17
C GLY A 43 -6.57 -2.07 -17.77
N VAL A 44 -5.58 -1.19 -17.63
CA VAL A 44 -4.97 -0.82 -16.33
C VAL A 44 -6.01 -0.18 -15.41
N ALA A 45 -6.78 0.80 -15.89
CA ALA A 45 -7.82 1.44 -15.09
C ALA A 45 -8.91 0.45 -14.63
N ARG A 46 -9.31 -0.50 -15.48
CA ARG A 46 -10.21 -1.60 -15.09
C ARG A 46 -9.57 -2.52 -14.05
N ALA A 47 -8.28 -2.82 -14.17
CA ALA A 47 -7.55 -3.65 -13.22
C ALA A 47 -7.53 -3.04 -11.81
N ILE A 48 -7.32 -1.71 -11.71
CA ILE A 48 -7.38 -0.97 -10.45
C ILE A 48 -8.79 -1.04 -9.84
N ARG A 49 -9.84 -0.75 -10.63
CA ARG A 49 -11.24 -0.82 -10.15
C ARG A 49 -11.64 -2.22 -9.69
N ALA A 50 -11.20 -3.24 -10.43
CA ALA A 50 -11.52 -4.63 -10.15
C ALA A 50 -10.68 -5.23 -9.01
N MET A 51 -9.77 -4.46 -8.38
CA MET A 51 -8.84 -4.92 -7.34
C MET A 51 -7.94 -6.08 -7.81
N ILE A 52 -7.56 -6.11 -9.08
CA ILE A 52 -6.48 -6.98 -9.58
C ILE A 52 -5.18 -6.58 -8.91
N ILE A 53 -4.95 -5.27 -8.81
CA ILE A 53 -3.91 -4.65 -8.01
C ILE A 53 -4.54 -3.77 -6.92
N ARG A 54 -3.95 -3.76 -5.73
CA ARG A 54 -4.43 -3.01 -4.57
C ARG A 54 -3.28 -2.60 -3.66
N GLY A 55 -3.59 -1.77 -2.66
CA GLY A 55 -2.60 -1.11 -1.82
C GLY A 55 -2.29 0.28 -2.36
N ALA A 56 -2.27 1.28 -1.47
CA ALA A 56 -2.21 2.68 -1.90
C ALA A 56 -0.99 2.98 -2.78
N PRO A 57 0.25 2.55 -2.43
CA PRO A 57 1.41 2.80 -3.28
C PRO A 57 1.36 2.06 -4.63
N ALA A 58 0.96 0.78 -4.63
CA ALA A 58 0.84 -0.01 -5.86
C ALA A 58 -0.16 0.60 -6.87
N ILE A 59 -1.25 1.18 -6.37
CA ILE A 59 -2.26 1.85 -7.21
C ILE A 59 -1.70 3.12 -7.84
N GLY A 60 -0.92 3.92 -7.11
CA GLY A 60 -0.26 5.11 -7.66
C GLY A 60 0.67 4.76 -8.81
N VAL A 61 1.54 3.75 -8.61
CA VAL A 61 2.47 3.27 -9.63
C VAL A 61 1.73 2.66 -10.83
N ALA A 62 0.66 1.89 -10.60
CA ALA A 62 -0.19 1.39 -11.67
C ALA A 62 -0.83 2.50 -12.50
N ALA A 63 -1.29 3.57 -11.86
CA ALA A 63 -1.86 4.72 -12.56
C ALA A 63 -0.81 5.45 -13.39
N ALA A 64 0.41 5.66 -12.85
CA ALA A 64 1.51 6.27 -13.60
C ALA A 64 1.88 5.46 -14.83
N MET A 65 2.07 4.14 -14.68
CA MET A 65 2.33 3.26 -15.83
C MET A 65 1.15 3.24 -16.82
N GLY A 66 -0.09 3.28 -16.32
CA GLY A 66 -1.28 3.40 -17.14
C GLY A 66 -1.33 4.69 -17.96
N LEU A 67 -0.95 5.83 -17.36
CA LEU A 67 -0.82 7.11 -18.04
C LEU A 67 0.30 7.09 -19.10
N ALA A 68 1.43 6.47 -18.80
CA ALA A 68 2.51 6.26 -19.78
C ALA A 68 2.03 5.42 -20.98
N LEU A 69 1.27 4.34 -20.76
CA LEU A 69 0.62 3.60 -21.86
C LEU A 69 -0.39 4.46 -22.64
N GLY A 70 -1.16 5.29 -21.93
CA GLY A 70 -2.14 6.20 -22.53
C GLY A 70 -1.49 7.25 -23.42
N ALA A 71 -0.35 7.80 -23.01
CA ALA A 71 0.41 8.78 -23.79
C ALA A 71 0.86 8.24 -25.15
N ARG A 72 1.22 6.95 -25.22
CA ARG A 72 1.60 6.26 -26.47
C ARG A 72 0.44 6.13 -27.46
N GLN A 73 -0.80 6.29 -26.99
CA GLN A 73 -2.02 6.25 -27.80
C GLN A 73 -2.47 7.65 -28.24
N LEU A 74 -1.81 8.71 -27.75
CA LEU A 74 -2.07 10.07 -28.21
C LEU A 74 -1.59 10.25 -29.66
N LYS A 75 -2.37 10.99 -30.42
CA LYS A 75 -2.02 11.48 -31.75
C LYS A 75 -1.35 12.84 -31.64
N THR A 76 -0.50 13.20 -32.59
CA THR A 76 0.17 14.52 -32.64
C THR A 76 -0.85 15.67 -32.70
N SER A 77 -2.04 15.43 -33.23
CA SER A 77 -3.14 16.39 -33.28
C SER A 77 -3.97 16.50 -31.99
N ASP A 78 -3.70 15.66 -30.98
CA ASP A 78 -4.44 15.69 -29.73
C ASP A 78 -4.09 16.92 -28.90
N ARG A 79 -5.11 17.62 -28.41
CA ARG A 79 -4.96 18.81 -27.58
C ARG A 79 -4.56 18.43 -26.14
N PRO A 80 -3.99 19.36 -25.35
CA PRO A 80 -3.72 19.16 -23.92
C PRO A 80 -4.89 18.56 -23.12
N ALA A 81 -6.11 18.98 -23.46
CA ALA A 81 -7.35 18.45 -22.87
C ALA A 81 -7.53 16.93 -23.02
N THR A 82 -6.83 16.27 -23.94
CA THR A 82 -6.88 14.80 -24.11
C THR A 82 -6.11 14.08 -23.01
N PHE A 83 -4.96 14.61 -22.57
CA PHE A 83 -4.22 14.03 -21.43
C PHE A 83 -4.99 14.21 -20.12
N ASP A 84 -5.65 15.35 -19.93
CA ASP A 84 -6.53 15.56 -18.78
C ASP A 84 -7.65 14.51 -18.67
N ARG A 85 -8.20 14.07 -19.80
CA ARG A 85 -9.20 12.98 -19.82
C ARG A 85 -8.58 11.67 -19.36
N LEU A 86 -7.34 11.35 -19.76
CA LEU A 86 -6.63 10.16 -19.26
C LEU A 86 -6.46 10.21 -17.74
N CYS A 87 -6.00 11.35 -17.21
CA CYS A 87 -5.86 11.56 -15.76
C CYS A 87 -7.21 11.39 -15.03
N ARG A 88 -8.31 11.95 -15.57
CA ARG A 88 -9.66 11.77 -15.00
C ARG A 88 -10.11 10.32 -15.00
N VAL A 89 -9.78 9.54 -16.04
CA VAL A 89 -10.09 8.09 -16.07
C VAL A 89 -9.44 7.37 -14.90
N PHE A 90 -8.17 7.66 -14.59
CA PHE A 90 -7.46 7.05 -13.47
C PHE A 90 -7.95 7.58 -12.12
N ALA A 91 -8.15 8.89 -11.96
CA ALA A 91 -8.69 9.50 -10.74
C ALA A 91 -10.04 8.88 -10.32
N ALA A 92 -10.90 8.58 -11.30
CA ALA A 92 -12.20 7.95 -11.08
C ALA A 92 -12.14 6.44 -10.76
N THR A 93 -10.94 5.83 -10.68
CA THR A 93 -10.84 4.40 -10.33
C THR A 93 -11.06 4.14 -8.84
N ARG A 94 -10.45 4.96 -7.96
CA ARG A 94 -10.56 4.87 -6.49
C ARG A 94 -10.41 6.26 -5.84
N PRO A 95 -11.49 7.07 -5.75
CA PRO A 95 -11.43 8.48 -5.38
C PRO A 95 -10.90 8.81 -3.97
N THR A 96 -10.74 7.81 -3.10
CA THR A 96 -10.24 7.99 -1.72
C THR A 96 -8.74 7.69 -1.57
N ALA A 97 -8.09 7.15 -2.62
CA ALA A 97 -6.69 6.74 -2.58
C ALA A 97 -5.75 7.94 -2.80
N VAL A 98 -5.15 8.49 -1.74
CA VAL A 98 -4.28 9.68 -1.83
C VAL A 98 -3.09 9.47 -2.77
N ASN A 99 -2.42 8.31 -2.70
CA ASN A 99 -1.29 7.96 -3.56
C ASN A 99 -1.64 7.92 -5.06
N LEU A 100 -2.90 7.64 -5.40
CA LEU A 100 -3.37 7.68 -6.80
C LEU A 100 -3.29 9.11 -7.34
N PHE A 101 -3.83 10.07 -6.59
CA PHE A 101 -3.81 11.48 -6.99
C PHE A 101 -2.40 12.03 -7.01
N TRP A 102 -1.59 11.72 -6.00
CA TRP A 102 -0.19 12.13 -5.97
C TRP A 102 0.59 11.67 -7.22
N ALA A 103 0.43 10.41 -7.62
CA ALA A 103 1.08 9.89 -8.84
C ALA A 103 0.51 10.56 -10.10
N ILE A 104 -0.80 10.80 -10.18
CA ILE A 104 -1.42 11.52 -11.31
C ILE A 104 -0.84 12.93 -11.44
N GLU A 105 -0.76 13.69 -10.35
CA GLU A 105 -0.26 15.07 -10.37
C GLU A 105 1.22 15.13 -10.78
N ARG A 106 2.04 14.18 -10.33
CA ARG A 106 3.43 14.07 -10.78
C ARG A 106 3.54 13.82 -12.30
N MET A 107 2.69 12.94 -12.83
CA MET A 107 2.62 12.69 -14.27
C MET A 107 2.09 13.91 -15.06
N ARG A 108 1.21 14.72 -14.46
CA ARG A 108 0.78 16.00 -15.06
C ARG A 108 1.90 17.01 -15.16
N GLY A 109 2.76 17.11 -14.13
CA GLY A 109 3.94 17.97 -14.16
C GLY A 109 4.84 17.63 -15.36
N VAL A 110 5.18 16.35 -15.53
CA VAL A 110 5.99 15.89 -16.67
C VAL A 110 5.31 16.17 -18.02
N TYR A 111 3.98 15.99 -18.11
CA TYR A 111 3.24 16.34 -19.32
C TYR A 111 3.34 17.83 -19.64
N ALA A 112 3.10 18.71 -18.65
CA ALA A 112 3.14 20.16 -18.82
C ALA A 112 4.50 20.61 -19.36
N GLU A 113 5.59 20.08 -18.82
CA GLU A 113 6.96 20.40 -19.23
C GLU A 113 7.34 19.87 -20.63
N THR A 114 6.76 18.74 -21.06
CA THR A 114 7.30 17.98 -22.21
C THR A 114 6.38 17.96 -23.43
N HIS A 115 5.08 18.27 -23.29
CA HIS A 115 4.11 18.01 -24.36
C HIS A 115 4.39 18.73 -25.69
N GLU A 116 5.04 19.89 -25.66
CA GLU A 116 5.45 20.64 -26.87
C GLU A 116 6.69 20.06 -27.56
N ALA A 117 7.51 19.27 -26.86
CA ALA A 117 8.75 18.67 -27.39
C ALA A 117 8.50 17.47 -28.33
N GLY A 118 7.24 17.20 -28.68
CA GLY A 118 6.83 16.14 -29.59
C GLY A 118 6.51 14.81 -28.91
N ARG A 119 5.70 14.00 -29.59
CA ARG A 119 5.10 12.76 -29.04
C ARG A 119 6.14 11.76 -28.54
N THR A 120 7.22 11.55 -29.29
CA THR A 120 8.26 10.57 -28.92
C THR A 120 8.88 10.95 -27.58
N ARG A 121 9.31 12.21 -27.44
CA ARG A 121 9.91 12.73 -26.22
C ARG A 121 8.94 12.69 -25.03
N LEU A 122 7.68 13.05 -25.26
CA LEU A 122 6.63 12.95 -24.24
C LEU A 122 6.45 11.51 -23.74
N CYS A 123 6.38 10.54 -24.64
CA CYS A 123 6.24 9.13 -24.27
C CYS A 123 7.44 8.62 -23.47
N GLU A 124 8.66 8.97 -23.90
CA GLU A 124 9.89 8.61 -23.18
C GLU A 124 9.92 9.21 -21.78
N ARG A 125 9.57 10.49 -21.62
CA ARG A 125 9.57 11.18 -20.33
C ARG A 125 8.52 10.64 -19.38
N LEU A 126 7.30 10.37 -19.84
CA LEU A 126 6.26 9.77 -19.00
C LEU A 126 6.57 8.31 -18.64
N GLU A 127 7.15 7.53 -19.55
CA GLU A 127 7.62 6.17 -19.24
C GLU A 127 8.73 6.21 -18.19
N HIS A 128 9.72 7.08 -18.37
CA HIS A 128 10.79 7.27 -17.41
C HIS A 128 10.24 7.67 -16.03
N GLU A 129 9.31 8.63 -15.96
CA GLU A 129 8.72 9.06 -14.71
C GLU A 129 7.96 7.95 -13.98
N ALA A 130 7.19 7.14 -14.72
CA ALA A 130 6.48 5.99 -14.14
C ALA A 130 7.44 4.94 -13.57
N LEU A 131 8.59 4.72 -14.23
CA LEU A 131 9.64 3.82 -13.75
C LEU A 131 10.41 4.41 -12.55
N THR A 132 10.64 5.73 -12.54
CA THR A 132 11.21 6.45 -11.41
C THR A 132 10.31 6.33 -10.18
N LEU A 133 9.01 6.56 -10.33
CA LEU A 133 8.00 6.34 -9.28
C LEU A 133 8.03 4.91 -8.72
N TYR A 134 8.14 3.91 -9.59
CA TYR A 134 8.26 2.50 -9.19
C TYR A 134 9.55 2.25 -8.38
N ALA A 135 10.68 2.78 -8.83
CA ALA A 135 11.97 2.60 -8.17
C ALA A 135 12.06 3.33 -6.82
N GLU A 136 11.54 4.56 -6.76
CA GLU A 136 11.48 5.35 -5.54
C GLU A 136 10.60 4.70 -4.48
N ASP A 137 9.45 4.11 -4.85
CA ASP A 137 8.60 3.38 -3.91
C ASP A 137 9.35 2.18 -3.29
N ILE A 138 10.03 1.38 -4.11
CA ILE A 138 10.82 0.25 -3.62
C ILE A 138 11.92 0.72 -2.66
N GLU A 139 12.65 1.78 -3.02
CA GLU A 139 13.75 2.28 -2.18
C GLU A 139 13.23 2.95 -0.89
N ALA A 140 12.10 3.66 -0.95
CA ALA A 140 11.42 4.17 0.23
C ALA A 140 11.02 3.02 1.16
N ASN A 141 10.40 1.97 0.64
CA ASN A 141 10.01 0.79 1.40
C ASN A 141 11.21 0.05 2.01
N ARG A 142 12.35 -0.02 1.31
CA ARG A 142 13.59 -0.59 1.86
C ARG A 142 14.19 0.26 2.98
N ARG A 143 14.20 1.58 2.84
CA ARG A 143 14.67 2.50 3.90
C ARG A 143 13.77 2.40 5.13
N LEU A 144 12.46 2.46 4.91
CA LEU A 144 11.44 2.26 5.95
C LEU A 144 11.65 0.93 6.66
N GLY A 145 11.79 -0.16 5.89
CA GLY A 145 12.07 -1.49 6.40
C GLY A 145 13.31 -1.53 7.30
N ARG A 146 14.42 -0.94 6.85
CA ARG A 146 15.66 -0.85 7.64
C ARG A 146 15.49 -0.09 8.95
N TYR A 147 14.84 1.07 8.93
CA TYR A 147 14.58 1.84 10.17
C TYR A 147 13.67 1.08 11.14
N GLY A 148 12.62 0.44 10.63
CA GLY A 148 11.72 -0.35 11.46
C GLY A 148 12.35 -1.62 12.00
N ALA A 149 13.21 -2.28 11.23
CA ALA A 149 13.89 -3.50 11.66
C ALA A 149 14.75 -3.26 12.91
N ALA A 150 15.30 -2.06 13.09
CA ALA A 150 16.03 -1.69 14.30
C ALA A 150 15.16 -1.71 15.57
N LEU A 151 13.84 -1.60 15.45
CA LEU A 151 12.89 -1.67 16.58
C LEU A 151 12.45 -3.10 16.92
N ILE A 152 12.71 -4.07 16.04
CA ILE A 152 12.33 -5.47 16.25
C ILE A 152 13.46 -6.18 17.03
N PRO A 153 13.17 -6.84 18.16
CA PRO A 153 14.18 -7.60 18.89
C PRO A 153 14.82 -8.72 18.05
N PRO A 154 16.06 -9.18 18.38
CA PRO A 154 16.72 -10.26 17.65
C PRO A 154 15.94 -11.59 17.62
N ARG A 155 15.10 -11.82 18.65
CA ARG A 155 14.16 -12.93 18.76
C ARG A 155 12.80 -12.35 19.08
N ALA A 156 11.84 -12.44 18.17
CA ALA A 156 10.52 -11.84 18.35
C ALA A 156 9.43 -12.51 17.52
N SER A 157 8.24 -12.63 18.12
CA SER A 157 6.99 -12.91 17.45
C SER A 157 6.26 -11.60 17.17
N VAL A 158 6.10 -11.27 15.90
CA VAL A 158 5.54 -9.99 15.45
C VAL A 158 4.10 -10.21 14.98
N LEU A 159 3.15 -9.47 15.56
CA LEU A 159 1.79 -9.41 15.03
C LEU A 159 1.73 -8.41 13.85
N THR A 160 1.02 -8.76 12.79
CA THR A 160 0.66 -7.79 11.74
C THR A 160 -0.86 -7.75 11.53
N HIS A 161 -1.33 -6.98 10.54
CA HIS A 161 -2.74 -6.95 10.16
C HIS A 161 -2.88 -6.54 8.69
N CYS A 162 -3.91 -7.05 8.01
CA CYS A 162 -4.13 -6.83 6.57
C CYS A 162 -2.96 -7.34 5.72
N ASN A 163 -2.68 -6.65 4.62
CA ASN A 163 -1.52 -6.84 3.77
C ASN A 163 -0.91 -5.47 3.44
N ALA A 164 0.17 -5.16 4.14
CA ALA A 164 1.03 -4.00 3.96
C ALA A 164 2.43 -4.47 3.51
N GLY A 165 2.41 -5.35 2.50
CA GLY A 165 3.58 -6.05 1.98
C GLY A 165 3.93 -5.71 0.55
N ALA A 166 4.75 -6.56 -0.06
CA ALA A 166 5.21 -6.35 -1.44
C ALA A 166 4.02 -6.26 -2.42
N LEU A 167 2.95 -7.01 -2.16
CA LEU A 167 1.72 -6.99 -2.97
C LEU A 167 0.93 -5.67 -2.88
N ALA A 168 1.12 -4.89 -1.82
CA ALA A 168 0.44 -3.61 -1.61
C ALA A 168 1.24 -2.40 -2.13
N THR A 169 2.44 -2.63 -2.66
CA THR A 169 3.43 -1.62 -3.07
C THR A 169 4.00 -1.93 -4.46
N ALA A 170 4.95 -1.15 -4.97
CA ALA A 170 5.74 -1.54 -6.14
C ALA A 170 6.64 -2.75 -5.84
N GLY A 171 6.99 -2.94 -4.57
CA GLY A 171 7.72 -4.10 -4.07
C GLY A 171 8.22 -3.86 -2.65
N TYR A 172 8.74 -4.92 -2.03
CA TYR A 172 9.25 -4.96 -0.64
C TYR A 172 8.17 -4.78 0.44
N GLY A 173 7.29 -3.77 0.34
CA GLY A 173 6.24 -3.50 1.31
C GLY A 173 6.63 -2.58 2.45
N THR A 174 5.67 -2.21 3.28
CA THR A 174 5.87 -1.29 4.42
C THR A 174 6.03 -2.08 5.71
N ALA A 175 4.94 -2.52 6.34
CA ALA A 175 4.98 -3.31 7.57
C ALA A 175 5.66 -4.66 7.34
N LEU A 176 5.35 -5.34 6.23
CA LEU A 176 6.07 -6.57 5.89
C LEU A 176 7.49 -6.25 5.37
N GLY A 177 7.75 -5.04 4.87
CA GLY A 177 9.10 -4.56 4.55
C GLY A 177 10.01 -4.50 5.79
N VAL A 178 9.46 -4.09 6.94
CA VAL A 178 10.17 -4.14 8.23
C VAL A 178 10.46 -5.57 8.67
N ILE A 179 9.46 -6.47 8.54
CA ILE A 179 9.64 -7.90 8.83
C ILE A 179 10.69 -8.52 7.91
N ARG A 180 10.66 -8.22 6.61
CA ARG A 180 11.65 -8.65 5.61
C ARG A 180 13.04 -8.14 5.96
N ALA A 181 13.18 -6.86 6.28
CA ALA A 181 14.46 -6.29 6.68
C ALA A 181 15.02 -6.96 7.95
N ALA A 182 14.17 -7.23 8.95
CA ALA A 182 14.58 -7.96 10.15
C ALA A 182 15.01 -9.41 9.84
N TRP A 183 14.28 -10.11 8.95
CA TRP A 183 14.63 -11.45 8.49
C TRP A 183 15.93 -11.47 7.68
N GLU A 184 16.12 -10.53 6.76
CA GLU A 184 17.34 -10.36 5.96
C GLU A 184 18.57 -10.04 6.84
N GLN A 185 18.37 -9.41 8.00
CA GLN A 185 19.40 -9.19 9.02
C GLN A 185 19.70 -10.44 9.87
N GLY A 186 19.05 -11.58 9.61
CA GLY A 186 19.26 -12.82 10.34
C GLY A 186 18.58 -12.87 11.72
N LYS A 187 17.62 -11.97 12.00
CA LYS A 187 16.85 -12.04 13.25
C LYS A 187 15.95 -13.27 13.23
N ALA A 188 15.89 -13.97 14.37
CA ALA A 188 15.04 -15.13 14.55
C ALA A 188 13.62 -14.67 14.89
N ILE A 189 12.87 -14.27 13.86
CA ILE A 189 11.51 -13.76 14.00
C ILE A 189 10.47 -14.77 13.50
N SER A 190 9.25 -14.66 14.04
CA SER A 190 8.06 -15.28 13.49
C SER A 190 6.92 -14.27 13.40
N VAL A 191 5.93 -14.51 12.54
CA VAL A 191 4.84 -13.55 12.29
C VAL A 191 3.48 -14.16 12.63
N PHE A 192 2.71 -13.52 13.49
CA PHE A 192 1.28 -13.80 13.63
C PHE A 192 0.50 -12.99 12.61
N VAL A 193 -0.29 -13.68 11.80
CA VAL A 193 -1.06 -13.10 10.69
C VAL A 193 -2.55 -13.30 10.97
N PRO A 194 -3.28 -12.29 11.47
CA PRO A 194 -4.74 -12.30 11.46
C PRO A 194 -5.27 -12.40 10.04
N GLU A 195 -6.28 -13.23 9.81
CA GLU A 195 -6.82 -13.47 8.48
C GLU A 195 -7.36 -12.20 7.80
N THR A 196 -7.79 -11.20 8.59
CA THR A 196 -8.29 -9.89 8.19
C THR A 196 -9.61 -9.98 7.41
N ARG A 197 -10.70 -10.29 8.11
CA ARG A 197 -12.06 -10.21 7.54
C ARG A 197 -12.44 -8.75 7.21
N PRO A 198 -13.37 -8.54 6.28
CA PRO A 198 -14.08 -9.56 5.51
C PRO A 198 -13.32 -10.08 4.27
N PHE A 199 -12.33 -9.34 3.75
CA PHE A 199 -11.73 -9.63 2.45
C PHE A 199 -10.59 -10.67 2.49
N LEU A 200 -10.14 -11.03 3.69
CA LEU A 200 -9.14 -12.05 3.98
C LEU A 200 -7.73 -11.70 3.46
N GLN A 201 -7.32 -10.44 3.58
CA GLN A 201 -6.00 -10.00 3.11
C GLN A 201 -4.85 -10.74 3.81
N GLY A 202 -4.96 -10.95 5.13
CA GLY A 202 -3.93 -11.62 5.89
C GLY A 202 -3.77 -13.07 5.45
N ALA A 203 -4.88 -13.80 5.36
CA ALA A 203 -4.87 -15.20 4.94
C ALA A 203 -4.44 -15.39 3.48
N ARG A 204 -4.92 -14.54 2.57
CA ARG A 204 -4.74 -14.75 1.13
C ARG A 204 -3.46 -14.15 0.57
N LEU A 205 -3.01 -13.03 1.14
CA LEU A 205 -1.93 -12.22 0.57
C LEU A 205 -0.71 -12.25 1.48
N THR A 206 -0.86 -11.87 2.76
CA THR A 206 0.25 -11.80 3.72
C THR A 206 0.85 -13.17 3.99
N ALA A 207 0.03 -14.15 4.36
CA ALA A 207 0.52 -15.52 4.59
C ALA A 207 1.15 -16.12 3.33
N TRP A 208 0.61 -15.79 2.14
CA TRP A 208 1.16 -16.24 0.86
C TRP A 208 2.55 -15.65 0.58
N GLU A 209 2.74 -14.34 0.74
CA GLU A 209 4.04 -13.72 0.45
C GLU A 209 5.12 -14.12 1.45
N LEU A 210 4.77 -14.22 2.74
CA LEU A 210 5.71 -14.69 3.78
C LEU A 210 6.12 -16.14 3.54
N SER A 211 5.15 -17.00 3.17
CA SER A 211 5.42 -18.41 2.84
C SER A 211 6.32 -18.55 1.61
N LYS A 212 6.09 -17.77 0.55
CA LYS A 212 6.92 -17.75 -0.67
C LYS A 212 8.37 -17.38 -0.40
N GLU A 213 8.63 -16.65 0.68
CA GLU A 213 9.96 -16.15 1.06
C GLU A 213 10.60 -16.92 2.22
N GLY A 214 9.91 -17.94 2.72
CA GLY A 214 10.39 -18.75 3.84
C GLY A 214 10.43 -18.00 5.17
N ILE A 215 9.66 -16.91 5.32
CA ILE A 215 9.54 -16.19 6.59
C ILE A 215 8.55 -16.96 7.48
N PRO A 216 8.93 -17.42 8.68
CA PRO A 216 8.04 -18.17 9.56
C PRO A 216 6.78 -17.37 9.92
N ALA A 217 5.61 -17.93 9.66
CA ALA A 217 4.33 -17.28 9.93
C ALA A 217 3.28 -18.27 10.45
N THR A 218 2.39 -17.78 11.32
CA THR A 218 1.23 -18.49 11.85
C THR A 218 -0.04 -17.70 11.52
N LEU A 219 -0.93 -18.31 10.74
CA LEU A 219 -2.24 -17.73 10.41
C LEU A 219 -3.18 -17.92 11.61
N ILE A 220 -3.86 -16.85 12.01
CA ILE A 220 -4.88 -16.84 13.08
C ILE A 220 -6.14 -16.13 12.59
N THR A 221 -7.27 -16.37 13.23
CA THR A 221 -8.46 -15.52 13.00
C THR A 221 -8.35 -14.22 13.79
N ASP A 222 -9.06 -13.17 13.37
CA ASP A 222 -8.93 -11.83 13.95
C ASP A 222 -9.25 -11.80 15.46
N ASN A 223 -10.18 -12.65 15.92
CA ASN A 223 -10.58 -12.74 17.33
C ASN A 223 -9.56 -13.46 18.24
N MET A 224 -8.52 -14.08 17.67
CA MET A 224 -7.48 -14.78 18.43
C MET A 224 -6.33 -13.87 18.86
N VAL A 225 -6.26 -12.63 18.36
CA VAL A 225 -5.20 -11.66 18.70
C VAL A 225 -5.06 -11.50 20.20
N GLY A 226 -6.17 -11.27 20.91
CA GLY A 226 -6.17 -11.10 22.37
C GLY A 226 -5.69 -12.35 23.10
N HIS A 227 -6.03 -13.55 22.62
CA HIS A 227 -5.60 -14.81 23.22
C HIS A 227 -4.07 -14.97 23.15
N PHE A 228 -3.46 -14.71 22.00
CA PHE A 228 -2.02 -14.83 21.83
C PHE A 228 -1.24 -13.72 22.54
N MET A 229 -1.79 -12.50 22.63
CA MET A 229 -1.21 -11.44 23.47
C MET A 229 -1.27 -11.81 24.96
N GLN A 230 -2.41 -12.34 25.44
CA GLN A 230 -2.57 -12.76 26.84
C GLN A 230 -1.58 -13.87 27.24
N LYS A 231 -1.25 -14.77 26.31
CA LYS A 231 -0.25 -15.84 26.51
C LYS A 231 1.20 -15.35 26.43
N GLY A 232 1.45 -14.08 26.15
CA GLY A 232 2.79 -13.55 25.93
C GLY A 232 3.47 -14.13 24.68
N ALA A 233 2.68 -14.57 23.69
CA ALA A 233 3.20 -15.16 22.46
C ALA A 233 3.57 -14.11 21.38
N ILE A 234 3.25 -12.84 21.61
CA ILE A 234 3.50 -11.71 20.71
C ILE A 234 4.36 -10.69 21.45
N ASP A 235 5.47 -10.27 20.84
CA ASP A 235 6.43 -9.34 21.42
C ASP A 235 6.20 -7.89 20.97
N CYS A 236 5.66 -7.71 19.75
CA CYS A 236 5.26 -6.40 19.24
C CYS A 236 4.26 -6.54 18.09
N ALA A 237 3.60 -5.44 17.74
CA ALA A 237 2.73 -5.36 16.59
C ALA A 237 3.27 -4.34 15.57
N ILE A 238 3.15 -4.65 14.29
CA ILE A 238 3.43 -3.71 13.21
C ILE A 238 2.38 -3.81 12.08
N VAL A 239 1.79 -2.67 11.76
CA VAL A 239 0.75 -2.54 10.74
C VAL A 239 1.14 -1.49 9.70
N GLY A 240 0.47 -1.50 8.55
CA GLY A 240 0.54 -0.40 7.60
C GLY A 240 -0.35 0.77 7.98
N THR A 241 -0.57 1.68 7.04
CA THR A 241 -1.55 2.76 7.12
C THR A 241 -2.19 2.96 5.74
N ASP A 242 -3.43 3.41 5.72
CA ASP A 242 -4.05 3.98 4.52
C ASP A 242 -3.99 5.52 4.56
N ARG A 243 -4.10 6.12 5.75
CA ARG A 243 -3.92 7.56 5.97
C ARG A 243 -3.51 7.84 7.41
N THR A 244 -2.48 8.65 7.59
CA THR A 244 -2.05 9.16 8.89
C THR A 244 -2.31 10.66 8.97
N ALA A 245 -3.10 11.11 9.94
CA ALA A 245 -3.42 12.52 10.16
C ALA A 245 -2.25 13.30 10.78
N ALA A 246 -2.30 14.64 10.76
CA ALA A 246 -1.28 15.52 11.30
C ALA A 246 -1.00 15.32 12.79
N ASN A 247 -2.01 14.94 13.58
CA ASN A 247 -1.86 14.61 15.00
C ASN A 247 -1.28 13.20 15.26
N GLY A 248 -1.04 12.41 14.20
CA GLY A 248 -0.54 11.04 14.29
C GLY A 248 -1.61 9.96 14.39
N ASP A 249 -2.91 10.30 14.36
CA ASP A 249 -3.97 9.29 14.28
C ASP A 249 -3.87 8.53 12.97
N VAL A 250 -4.10 7.22 13.02
CA VAL A 250 -3.85 6.32 11.90
C VAL A 250 -5.15 5.66 11.49
N ALA A 251 -5.61 5.92 10.28
CA ALA A 251 -6.64 5.11 9.64
C ALA A 251 -5.99 3.93 8.91
N ASN A 252 -6.39 2.72 9.27
CA ASN A 252 -5.92 1.49 8.65
C ASN A 252 -7.06 0.45 8.63
N LYS A 253 -6.81 -0.72 8.03
CA LYS A 253 -7.80 -1.79 7.88
C LYS A 253 -8.53 -2.09 9.19
N ILE A 254 -9.87 -2.22 9.11
CA ILE A 254 -10.74 -2.57 10.24
C ILE A 254 -10.15 -3.74 11.06
N GLY A 255 -10.14 -3.59 12.39
CA GLY A 255 -9.43 -4.44 13.35
C GLY A 255 -8.06 -3.89 13.81
N THR A 256 -7.54 -2.84 13.18
CA THR A 256 -6.27 -2.22 13.60
C THR A 256 -6.42 -1.55 14.96
N TYR A 257 -7.48 -0.76 15.15
CA TYR A 257 -7.77 -0.13 16.44
C TYR A 257 -7.90 -1.17 17.56
N THR A 258 -8.66 -2.25 17.32
CA THR A 258 -8.80 -3.36 18.28
C THR A 258 -7.44 -3.95 18.67
N SER A 259 -6.57 -4.18 17.67
CA SER A 259 -5.21 -4.70 17.92
C SER A 259 -4.35 -3.72 18.71
N ALA A 260 -4.49 -2.41 18.47
CA ALA A 260 -3.76 -1.37 19.20
C ALA A 260 -4.22 -1.26 20.66
N VAL A 261 -5.53 -1.34 20.92
CA VAL A 261 -6.09 -1.38 22.28
C VAL A 261 -5.59 -2.59 23.04
N LEU A 262 -5.59 -3.77 22.41
CA LEU A 262 -5.07 -4.99 23.02
C LEU A 262 -3.56 -4.90 23.28
N ALA A 263 -2.78 -4.38 22.32
CA ALA A 263 -1.34 -4.16 22.50
C ALA A 263 -1.06 -3.26 23.71
N ALA A 264 -1.78 -2.13 23.83
CA ALA A 264 -1.65 -1.23 24.97
C ALA A 264 -2.03 -1.91 26.30
N ARG A 265 -3.12 -2.70 26.32
CA ARG A 265 -3.54 -3.46 27.51
C ARG A 265 -2.47 -4.46 27.98
N HIS A 266 -1.71 -5.02 27.05
CA HIS A 266 -0.63 -5.98 27.31
C HIS A 266 0.77 -5.36 27.33
N ALA A 267 0.88 -4.03 27.32
CA ALA A 267 2.14 -3.29 27.30
C ALA A 267 3.08 -3.67 26.14
N LEU A 268 2.52 -4.02 24.99
CA LEU A 268 3.26 -4.37 23.77
C LEU A 268 3.46 -3.14 22.89
N PRO A 269 4.66 -2.94 22.29
CA PRO A 269 4.87 -1.90 21.30
C PRO A 269 3.96 -2.08 20.08
N PHE A 270 3.28 -1.01 19.69
CA PHE A 270 2.44 -0.97 18.49
C PHE A 270 3.00 0.03 17.49
N TYR A 271 3.59 -0.48 16.41
CA TYR A 271 4.26 0.31 15.39
C TYR A 271 3.40 0.46 14.13
N VAL A 272 3.50 1.61 13.49
CA VAL A 272 2.83 1.88 12.21
C VAL A 272 3.88 2.19 11.15
N ALA A 273 3.92 1.38 10.10
CA ALA A 273 4.75 1.60 8.93
C ALA A 273 4.01 2.51 7.93
N ALA A 274 4.40 3.78 7.89
CA ALA A 274 3.75 4.82 7.09
C ALA A 274 4.77 5.58 6.23
N PRO A 275 4.84 5.32 4.92
CA PRO A 275 5.58 6.18 4.00
C PRO A 275 5.08 7.62 4.13
N THR A 276 5.96 8.61 3.96
CA THR A 276 5.57 10.03 4.11
C THR A 276 4.41 10.44 3.19
N ALA A 277 4.30 9.83 2.01
CA ALA A 277 3.18 10.03 1.07
C ALA A 277 1.80 9.62 1.63
N SER A 278 1.76 8.84 2.71
CA SER A 278 0.52 8.42 3.39
C SER A 278 0.17 9.35 4.58
N VAL A 279 1.01 10.34 4.88
CA VAL A 279 0.79 11.33 5.95
C VAL A 279 0.08 12.56 5.36
N ASP A 280 -1.16 12.77 5.78
CA ASP A 280 -1.99 13.89 5.36
C ASP A 280 -1.90 15.01 6.40
N LEU A 281 -0.93 15.92 6.22
CA LEU A 281 -0.76 17.08 7.10
C LEU A 281 -1.92 18.08 7.03
N ALA A 282 -2.78 17.99 6.01
CA ALA A 282 -3.98 18.83 5.90
C ALA A 282 -5.16 18.25 6.69
N CYS A 283 -5.10 16.97 7.06
CA CYS A 283 -6.07 16.31 7.94
C CYS A 283 -5.65 16.50 9.40
N PRO A 284 -6.36 17.32 10.20
CA PRO A 284 -5.89 17.68 11.55
C PRO A 284 -5.96 16.52 12.55
N SER A 285 -6.93 15.60 12.39
CA SER A 285 -7.10 14.45 13.28
C SER A 285 -7.85 13.31 12.60
N GLY A 286 -7.81 12.12 13.23
CA GLY A 286 -8.48 10.93 12.73
C GLY A 286 -10.01 11.08 12.58
N ALA A 287 -10.63 11.98 13.33
CA ALA A 287 -12.06 12.31 13.20
C ALA A 287 -12.45 12.89 11.83
N HIS A 288 -11.48 13.42 11.08
CA HIS A 288 -11.69 14.01 9.76
C HIS A 288 -11.38 13.03 8.62
N ILE A 289 -11.00 11.78 8.94
CA ILE A 289 -10.73 10.77 7.94
C ILE A 289 -12.05 10.09 7.54
N PRO A 290 -12.49 10.19 6.26
CA PRO A 290 -13.69 9.50 5.82
C PRO A 290 -13.47 7.98 5.82
N ILE A 291 -14.42 7.25 6.41
CA ILE A 291 -14.38 5.78 6.46
C ILE A 291 -15.21 5.21 5.32
N GLU A 292 -14.58 4.38 4.49
CA GLU A 292 -15.23 3.66 3.39
C GLU A 292 -16.15 2.56 3.96
N GLU A 293 -17.45 2.65 3.72
CA GLU A 293 -18.41 1.56 3.91
C GLU A 293 -18.50 0.72 2.63
N ARG A 294 -18.40 -0.60 2.77
CA ARG A 294 -18.37 -1.53 1.62
C ARG A 294 -19.59 -2.42 1.57
N ALA A 295 -19.78 -3.09 0.43
CA ALA A 295 -20.95 -3.92 0.20
C ALA A 295 -21.11 -5.02 1.27
N ALA A 296 -22.35 -5.19 1.76
CA ALA A 296 -22.71 -6.21 2.74
C ALA A 296 -22.27 -7.64 2.34
N ARG A 297 -22.18 -7.90 1.03
CA ARG A 297 -21.75 -9.17 0.45
C ARG A 297 -20.38 -9.62 0.96
N GLU A 298 -19.45 -8.72 1.24
CA GLU A 298 -18.12 -9.10 1.75
C GLU A 298 -18.24 -9.78 3.13
N VAL A 299 -19.21 -9.38 3.93
CA VAL A 299 -19.48 -9.97 5.26
C VAL A 299 -20.34 -11.22 5.13
N THR A 300 -21.39 -11.21 4.31
CA THR A 300 -22.33 -12.34 4.20
C THR A 300 -21.83 -13.51 3.35
N TYR A 301 -20.75 -13.32 2.60
CA TYR A 301 -20.12 -14.35 1.78
C TYR A 301 -18.62 -14.44 2.01
N ILE A 302 -18.08 -15.65 1.89
CA ILE A 302 -16.66 -15.89 1.65
C ILE A 302 -16.55 -16.49 0.25
N PHE A 303 -15.90 -15.76 -0.65
CA PHE A 303 -15.88 -16.05 -2.08
C PHE A 303 -17.30 -16.17 -2.67
N ARG A 304 -17.73 -17.39 -3.00
CA ARG A 304 -19.07 -17.68 -3.54
C ARG A 304 -20.00 -18.33 -2.52
N GLN A 305 -19.49 -18.67 -1.34
CA GLN A 305 -20.24 -19.37 -0.30
C GLN A 305 -20.92 -18.36 0.64
N GLN A 306 -22.24 -18.49 0.80
CA GLN A 306 -22.99 -17.72 1.80
C GLN A 306 -22.71 -18.26 3.19
N ILE A 307 -22.49 -17.36 4.15
CA ILE A 307 -22.18 -17.69 5.55
C ILE A 307 -23.09 -16.98 6.56
N ALA A 308 -23.98 -16.11 6.08
CA ALA A 308 -24.96 -15.39 6.89
C ALA A 308 -26.35 -15.52 6.26
N PRO A 309 -27.44 -15.42 7.06
CA PRO A 309 -28.81 -15.44 6.53
C PRO A 309 -29.03 -14.39 5.43
N THR A 310 -29.96 -14.67 4.52
CA THR A 310 -30.40 -13.70 3.50
C THR A 310 -31.06 -12.50 4.20
N ASP A 311 -30.85 -11.30 3.66
CA ASP A 311 -31.43 -10.02 4.11
C ASP A 311 -31.05 -9.54 5.53
N ILE A 312 -30.08 -10.17 6.21
CA ILE A 312 -29.55 -9.64 7.46
C ILE A 312 -28.88 -8.27 7.23
N PRO A 313 -29.21 -7.22 8.01
CA PRO A 313 -28.51 -5.94 7.94
C PRO A 313 -27.03 -6.09 8.28
N VAL A 314 -26.16 -5.40 7.54
CA VAL A 314 -24.71 -5.44 7.72
C VAL A 314 -24.14 -4.03 7.76
N ALA A 315 -23.31 -3.75 8.76
CA ALA A 315 -22.34 -2.66 8.74
C ALA A 315 -20.98 -3.22 8.29
N ASN A 316 -20.29 -2.55 7.38
CA ASN A 316 -19.01 -3.03 6.84
C ASN A 316 -18.03 -1.87 6.61
N PRO A 317 -17.60 -1.21 7.68
CA PRO A 317 -16.53 -0.22 7.60
C PRO A 317 -15.23 -0.93 7.20
N ALA A 318 -14.60 -0.47 6.12
CA ALA A 318 -13.37 -1.04 5.63
C ALA A 318 -12.15 -0.65 6.46
N PHE A 319 -12.26 0.39 7.29
CA PHE A 319 -11.18 0.98 8.07
C PHE A 319 -11.67 1.38 9.45
N ASP A 320 -10.76 1.43 10.42
CA ASP A 320 -10.93 2.10 11.70
C ASP A 320 -9.80 3.10 11.93
N VAL A 321 -9.95 3.95 12.95
CA VAL A 321 -8.97 4.96 13.35
C VAL A 321 -8.34 4.54 14.67
N THR A 322 -7.02 4.39 14.67
CA THR A 322 -6.21 4.20 15.87
C THR A 322 -5.72 5.56 16.37
N PRO A 323 -6.13 5.99 17.57
CA PRO A 323 -5.62 7.21 18.19
C PRO A 323 -4.11 7.14 18.43
N HIS A 324 -3.41 8.24 18.17
CA HIS A 324 -1.96 8.31 18.30
C HIS A 324 -1.39 7.95 19.69
N PRO A 325 -2.11 8.07 20.83
CA PRO A 325 -1.61 7.59 22.13
C PRO A 325 -1.42 6.07 22.21
N LEU A 326 -2.07 5.30 21.33
CA LEU A 326 -1.90 3.85 21.22
C LEU A 326 -0.75 3.45 20.28
N VAL A 327 -0.12 4.42 19.61
CA VAL A 327 0.96 4.18 18.64
C VAL A 327 2.30 4.46 19.30
N SER A 328 3.16 3.44 19.40
CA SER A 328 4.49 3.57 20.02
C SER A 328 5.47 4.33 19.13
N ALA A 329 5.42 4.11 17.82
CA ALA A 329 6.20 4.86 16.83
C ALA A 329 5.60 4.73 15.43
N ILE A 330 5.83 5.75 14.60
CA ILE A 330 5.51 5.74 13.17
C ILE A 330 6.84 5.60 12.41
N ILE A 331 6.97 4.56 11.61
CA ILE A 331 8.18 4.24 10.85
C ILE A 331 7.98 4.75 9.42
N THR A 332 8.86 5.66 8.99
CA THR A 332 8.86 6.24 7.64
C THR A 332 10.16 5.87 6.93
N GLU A 333 10.24 6.12 5.63
CA GLU A 333 11.47 6.01 4.85
C GLU A 333 12.55 7.06 5.22
N ARG A 334 12.21 7.99 6.13
CA ARG A 334 13.07 9.06 6.64
C ARG A 334 13.44 8.89 8.11
N GLY A 335 13.03 7.79 8.72
CA GLY A 335 13.33 7.47 10.12
C GLY A 335 12.09 7.14 10.93
N VAL A 336 12.35 6.91 12.22
CA VAL A 336 11.34 6.57 13.22
C VAL A 336 10.85 7.85 13.92
N VAL A 337 9.56 8.11 13.80
CA VAL A 337 8.86 9.28 14.35
C VAL A 337 8.14 8.87 15.63
N ARG A 338 8.26 9.70 16.68
CA ARG A 338 7.58 9.52 17.97
C ARG A 338 6.81 10.78 18.36
N ALA A 339 5.90 10.63 19.31
CA ALA A 339 5.17 11.76 19.89
C ALA A 339 6.12 12.84 20.45
N PRO A 340 5.74 14.13 20.43
CA PRO A 340 4.48 14.68 19.93
C PRO A 340 4.41 14.73 18.40
N TYR A 341 3.43 14.05 17.81
CA TYR A 341 3.35 13.82 16.35
C TYR A 341 3.02 15.09 15.56
N ALA A 342 2.28 16.03 16.17
CA ALA A 342 2.00 17.34 15.57
C ALA A 342 3.27 18.14 15.23
N GLU A 343 4.38 17.87 15.92
CA GLU A 343 5.68 18.51 15.64
C GLU A 343 6.60 17.61 14.82
N SER A 344 6.65 16.31 15.12
CA SER A 344 7.63 15.40 14.55
C SER A 344 7.27 14.94 13.14
N LEU A 345 5.97 14.80 12.80
CA LEU A 345 5.54 14.44 11.43
C LEU A 345 5.84 15.55 10.41
N PRO A 346 5.54 16.85 10.66
CA PRO A 346 5.90 17.89 9.71
C PRO A 346 7.40 17.96 9.39
N ARG A 347 8.29 17.66 10.36
CA ARG A 347 9.74 17.68 10.13
C ARG A 347 10.17 16.66 9.09
N VAL A 348 9.63 15.44 9.13
CA VAL A 348 9.97 14.40 8.15
C VAL A 348 9.28 14.61 6.80
N VAL A 349 8.04 15.09 6.79
CA VAL A 349 7.26 15.32 5.56
C VAL A 349 7.72 16.57 4.80
N ARG A 350 7.98 17.70 5.48
CA ARG A 350 8.33 18.96 4.80
C ARG A 350 9.77 19.04 4.30
N ALA A 351 10.67 18.20 4.80
CA ALA A 351 11.97 18.02 4.17
C ALA A 351 11.88 17.45 2.73
N VAL A 352 10.68 17.22 2.17
CA VAL A 352 10.44 16.92 0.75
C VAL A 352 10.39 18.21 -0.10
N GLN A 353 9.92 19.32 0.48
CA GLN A 353 9.63 20.56 -0.24
C GLN A 353 10.87 21.45 -0.43
N SER A 354 11.92 21.27 0.38
CA SER A 354 13.19 21.98 0.23
C SER A 354 14.09 21.39 -0.84
N ASP A 355 14.10 20.06 -1.01
CA ASP A 355 14.98 19.38 -1.97
C ASP A 355 14.46 19.43 -3.41
N THR A 356 13.16 19.69 -3.60
CA THR A 356 12.52 19.86 -4.91
C THR A 356 12.51 21.30 -5.42
N ALA A 357 12.90 22.27 -4.58
CA ALA A 357 12.99 23.69 -4.95
C ALA A 357 14.40 24.12 -5.40
N VAL A 358 15.38 23.21 -5.39
CA VAL A 358 16.81 23.50 -5.67
C VAL A 358 17.39 22.61 -6.79
N SER A 359 16.57 21.80 -7.48
CA SER A 359 17.03 20.95 -8.59
C SER A 359 16.54 21.43 -9.95
#